data_AF-A0A932T381-F1
#
_entry.id   AF-A0A932T381-F1
#
_cell.length_a   1.000
_cell.length_b   1.000
_cell.length_c   1.000
_cell.angle_alpha   90.00
_cell.angle_beta   90.00
_cell.angle_gamma   90.00
#
_symmetry.space_group_name_H-M   'P 1'
#
loop_
_entity.id
_entity.type
_entity.pdbx_description
1 polymer ?
#
loop_
_entity_poly.entity_id
_entity_poly.type
_entity_poly.pdbx_seq_one_letter_code
_entity_poly.pdbx_strand_id
1 'polypeptide(L)'
;MAHYIHYWVPLRAELAFNGQNGAVLTLESGWFKTLRPNDVVWIVTRDGGRVHLVLRFEVRRIASVKTHPAYAVGNSSRFEMTRAFTDRAIAVPPCKAPVSMKLLRQLRFDTSKKSDRIVESGLRVFELELAAMRRLKDDTHRALEELWTANPRPLWNGPDDGCSVAVGGAFATPEIRLRVEKAAIRYVTAWHGDRGWSVLSRERDGVGFDLECMKQDKRRCVEVKGTSAEERTFVMTRGEYGQARDNPEFILAIVSNALVKPDVKFVTGEKLLSTYIFEPLSFTVGRRG
;
A
#
# COMPACT_ATOMS: atom_id res chain seq x y z
N MET A 1 10.72 18.65 21.62
CA MET A 1 10.16 17.36 21.15
C MET A 1 8.68 17.55 20.90
N ALA A 2 8.23 17.45 19.65
CA ALA A 2 6.81 17.41 19.32
C ALA A 2 6.36 15.97 19.12
N HIS A 3 5.09 15.68 19.46
CA HIS A 3 4.48 14.38 19.19
C HIS A 3 3.49 14.51 18.04
N TYR A 4 3.49 13.53 17.14
CA TYR A 4 2.61 13.46 16.00
C TYR A 4 1.87 12.12 15.99
N ILE A 5 0.64 12.10 15.52
CA ILE A 5 -0.09 10.87 15.22
C ILE A 5 -0.49 10.84 13.76
N HIS A 6 -0.44 9.66 13.17
CA HIS A 6 -0.80 9.46 11.77
C HIS A 6 -1.46 8.09 11.60
N TYR A 7 -2.53 8.05 10.80
CA TYR A 7 -3.17 6.82 10.41
C TYR A 7 -2.45 6.20 9.21
N TRP A 8 -2.10 4.92 9.32
CA TRP A 8 -1.70 4.10 8.19
C TRP A 8 -2.78 3.07 7.90
N VAL A 9 -3.03 2.86 6.61
CA VAL A 9 -3.82 1.70 6.19
C VAL A 9 -3.12 0.40 6.60
N PRO A 10 -3.86 -0.68 6.92
CA PRO A 10 -3.31 -1.93 7.46
C PRO A 10 -2.13 -2.48 6.67
N LEU A 11 -2.27 -2.56 5.35
CA LEU A 11 -1.21 -3.06 4.48
C LEU A 11 0.07 -2.21 4.55
N ARG A 12 -0.05 -0.87 4.68
CA ARG A 12 1.13 -0.01 4.84
C ARG A 12 1.82 -0.26 6.18
N ALA A 13 1.04 -0.48 7.23
CA ALA A 13 1.55 -0.87 8.54
C ALA A 13 2.30 -2.20 8.42
N GLU A 14 1.68 -3.26 7.91
CA GLU A 14 2.30 -4.57 7.71
C GLU A 14 3.60 -4.53 6.90
N LEU A 15 3.61 -3.81 5.77
CA LEU A 15 4.80 -3.67 4.93
C LEU A 15 5.95 -2.92 5.62
N ALA A 16 5.64 -1.96 6.48
CA ALA A 16 6.66 -1.25 7.26
C ALA A 16 7.29 -2.16 8.34
N PHE A 17 6.60 -3.22 8.76
CA PHE A 17 7.07 -4.15 9.80
C PHE A 17 7.70 -5.44 9.27
N ASN A 18 7.41 -5.83 8.02
CA ASN A 18 8.00 -7.02 7.39
C ASN A 18 9.43 -6.81 6.84
N GLY A 19 10.03 -5.63 7.06
CA GLY A 19 11.45 -5.38 6.80
C GLY A 19 12.33 -5.93 7.93
N GLN A 20 13.33 -6.74 7.57
CA GLN A 20 14.26 -7.38 8.50
C GLN A 20 14.84 -6.40 9.55
N ASN A 21 14.89 -6.83 10.81
CA ASN A 21 15.65 -6.23 11.92
C ASN A 21 15.20 -4.86 12.47
N GLY A 22 13.90 -4.63 12.69
CA GLY A 22 13.43 -3.55 13.56
C GLY A 22 13.83 -2.14 13.10
N ALA A 23 14.12 -1.98 11.81
CA ALA A 23 14.39 -0.70 11.19
C ALA A 23 13.18 -0.34 10.32
N VAL A 24 12.53 0.80 10.63
CA VAL A 24 11.52 1.37 9.73
C VAL A 24 12.24 1.76 8.44
N LEU A 25 11.95 0.99 7.39
CA LEU A 25 12.33 1.29 6.01
C LEU A 25 11.80 2.69 5.68
N THR A 26 12.73 3.56 5.30
CA THR A 26 12.56 4.91 4.76
C THR A 26 11.11 5.41 4.67
N LEU A 27 10.75 6.37 5.52
CA LEU A 27 9.42 7.01 5.50
C LEU A 27 9.31 8.02 4.34
N GLU A 28 9.12 7.51 3.14
CA GLU A 28 8.94 8.31 1.93
C GLU A 28 7.52 8.89 1.88
N SER A 29 7.31 10.10 2.42
CA SER A 29 6.13 10.89 2.06
C SER A 29 6.27 12.39 2.35
N GLY A 30 5.52 13.19 1.58
CA GLY A 30 5.35 14.63 1.84
C GLY A 30 4.70 14.97 3.18
N TRP A 31 4.10 13.98 3.85
CA TRP A 31 3.48 14.14 5.17
C TRP A 31 4.51 14.38 6.28
N PHE A 32 5.75 13.91 6.10
CA PHE A 32 6.80 14.00 7.11
C PHE A 32 7.71 15.23 6.95
N LYS A 33 7.36 16.16 6.04
CA LYS A 33 8.16 17.36 5.77
C LYS A 33 8.33 18.29 6.99
N THR A 34 7.45 18.19 7.98
CA THR A 34 7.45 19.04 9.17
C THR A 34 8.23 18.44 10.33
N LEU A 35 8.61 17.16 10.27
CA LEU A 35 9.33 16.49 11.34
C LEU A 35 10.73 17.07 11.52
N ARG A 36 11.18 17.09 12.77
CA ARG A 36 12.51 17.53 13.21
C ARG A 36 13.18 16.43 14.04
N PRO A 37 14.52 16.47 14.21
CA PRO A 37 15.19 15.62 15.19
C PRO A 37 14.54 15.75 16.57
N ASN A 38 14.46 14.64 17.28
CA ASN A 38 13.81 14.43 18.59
C ASN A 38 12.28 14.60 18.58
N ASP A 39 11.62 14.61 17.43
CA ASP A 39 10.15 14.47 17.38
C ASP A 39 9.75 13.01 17.51
N VAL A 40 8.57 12.75 18.08
CA VAL A 40 8.01 11.41 18.24
C VAL A 40 6.79 11.26 17.35
N VAL A 41 6.67 10.10 16.71
CA VAL A 41 5.56 9.78 15.82
C VAL A 41 4.89 8.49 16.27
N TRP A 42 3.57 8.56 16.37
CA TRP A 42 2.65 7.48 16.69
C TRP A 42 1.91 7.05 15.43
N ILE A 43 1.95 5.76 15.11
CA ILE A 43 1.18 5.21 14.00
C ILE A 43 0.04 4.37 14.53
N VAL A 44 -1.15 4.69 14.07
CA VAL A 44 -2.36 3.90 14.31
C VAL A 44 -2.82 3.26 13.00
N THR A 45 -3.42 2.09 13.10
CA THR A 45 -4.07 1.38 11.98
C THR A 45 -5.44 0.86 12.41
N ARG A 46 -6.23 0.35 11.46
CA ARG A 46 -7.53 -0.25 11.71
C ARG A 46 -7.54 -1.72 11.34
N ASP A 47 -7.88 -2.58 12.29
CA ASP A 47 -7.97 -4.03 12.06
C ASP A 47 -9.22 -4.58 12.75
N GLY A 48 -10.01 -5.40 12.04
CA GLY A 48 -11.26 -5.97 12.56
C GLY A 48 -12.27 -4.94 13.09
N GLY A 49 -12.33 -3.75 12.50
CA GLY A 49 -13.20 -2.66 12.98
C GLY A 49 -12.72 -1.96 14.26
N ARG A 50 -11.49 -2.23 14.72
CA ARG A 50 -10.87 -1.60 15.88
C ARG A 50 -9.64 -0.80 15.47
N VAL A 51 -9.31 0.23 16.24
CA VAL A 51 -8.08 1.02 16.04
C VAL A 51 -6.99 0.44 16.92
N HIS A 52 -5.79 0.30 16.37
CA HIS A 52 -4.61 -0.23 17.06
C HIS A 52 -3.46 0.75 16.94
N LEU A 53 -2.73 0.95 18.03
CA LEU A 53 -1.46 1.67 18.03
C LEU A 53 -0.36 0.68 17.70
N VAL A 54 0.27 0.85 16.53
CA VAL A 54 1.17 -0.14 15.93
C VAL A 54 2.61 0.28 15.84
N LEU A 55 2.91 1.57 15.89
CA LEU A 55 4.29 2.04 15.94
C LEU A 55 4.42 3.28 16.81
N ARG A 56 5.54 3.33 17.51
CA ARG A 56 6.10 4.54 18.10
C ARG A 56 7.54 4.64 17.63
N PHE A 57 7.93 5.80 17.10
CA PHE A 57 9.33 6.07 16.84
C PHE A 57 9.72 7.51 17.15
N GLU A 58 10.98 7.68 17.52
CA GLU A 58 11.62 8.98 17.68
C GLU A 58 12.51 9.27 16.46
N VAL A 59 12.40 10.47 15.93
CA VAL A 59 13.17 10.96 14.79
C VAL A 59 14.57 11.31 15.29
N ARG A 60 15.54 10.41 15.13
CA ARG A 60 16.92 10.70 15.56
C ARG A 60 17.64 11.63 14.60
N ARG A 61 17.56 11.34 13.30
CA ARG A 61 18.24 12.09 12.25
C ARG A 61 17.44 12.09 10.96
N ILE A 62 17.50 13.21 10.24
CA ILE A 62 16.94 13.35 8.89
C ILE A 62 18.11 13.28 7.92
N ALA A 63 18.14 12.24 7.09
CA ALA A 63 19.35 11.89 6.35
C ALA A 63 19.45 12.55 4.99
N SER A 64 18.32 12.70 4.29
CA SER A 64 18.25 13.54 3.10
C SER A 64 16.82 13.99 2.83
N VAL A 65 16.68 15.20 2.30
CA VAL A 65 15.42 15.71 1.75
C VAL A 65 15.55 15.63 0.24
N LYS A 66 14.79 14.75 -0.41
CA LYS A 66 14.73 14.69 -1.87
C LYS A 66 13.45 15.35 -2.35
N THR A 67 13.58 16.41 -3.14
CA THR A 67 12.47 16.98 -3.90
C THR A 67 12.25 16.11 -5.13
N HIS A 68 11.10 15.44 -5.21
CA HIS A 68 10.66 14.80 -6.44
C HIS A 68 9.72 15.76 -7.18
N PRO A 69 9.82 15.86 -8.51
CA PRO A 69 8.74 16.49 -9.27
C PRO A 69 7.47 15.68 -9.01
N ALA A 70 6.44 16.30 -8.43
CA ALA A 70 5.15 15.64 -8.36
C ALA A 70 4.64 15.52 -9.79
N TYR A 71 4.10 14.36 -10.15
CA TYR A 71 3.54 14.09 -11.47
C TYR A 71 2.72 15.29 -11.99
N ALA A 72 3.12 15.84 -13.14
CA ALA A 72 2.38 16.89 -13.82
C ALA A 72 1.09 16.28 -14.40
N VAL A 73 -0.01 16.37 -13.66
CA VAL A 73 -1.35 16.22 -14.21
C VAL A 73 -1.90 17.65 -14.37
N GLY A 74 -1.75 18.19 -15.59
CA GLY A 74 -2.15 19.56 -15.94
C GLY A 74 -1.09 20.64 -15.70
N ASN A 75 -1.43 21.89 -16.02
CA ASN A 75 -0.56 23.09 -16.04
C ASN A 75 -0.08 23.59 -14.66
N SER A 76 -0.09 22.77 -13.61
CA SER A 76 0.42 23.15 -12.29
C SER A 76 1.66 22.34 -11.93
N SER A 77 2.83 22.97 -11.95
CA SER A 77 4.06 22.43 -11.37
C SER A 77 3.95 22.39 -9.85
N ARG A 78 3.48 21.28 -9.28
CA ARG A 78 3.61 21.02 -7.84
C ARG A 78 4.84 20.15 -7.60
N PHE A 79 5.68 20.54 -6.65
CA PHE A 79 6.83 19.75 -6.21
C PHE A 79 6.43 18.97 -4.95
N GLU A 80 6.67 17.66 -4.93
CA GLU A 80 6.49 16.85 -3.73
C GLU A 80 7.86 16.65 -3.05
N MET A 81 8.00 17.16 -1.83
CA MET A 81 9.19 16.89 -1.03
C MET A 81 9.04 15.54 -0.34
N THR A 82 9.90 14.58 -0.67
CA THR A 82 10.01 13.31 0.03
C THR A 82 11.23 13.35 0.95
N ARG A 83 11.04 13.19 2.25
CA ARG A 83 12.16 13.07 3.19
C ARG A 83 12.52 11.60 3.36
N ALA A 84 13.80 11.26 3.19
CA ALA A 84 14.33 9.96 3.55
C ALA A 84 14.96 10.05 4.95
N PHE A 85 14.43 9.26 5.88
CA PHE A 85 14.97 9.11 7.22
C PHE A 85 15.78 7.81 7.23
N THR A 86 17.12 7.87 7.28
CA THR A 86 17.97 6.67 7.13
C THR A 86 18.58 6.15 8.41
N ASP A 87 18.39 6.81 9.56
CA ASP A 87 19.01 6.33 10.79
C ASP A 87 17.95 5.91 11.80
N ARG A 88 17.87 4.58 11.98
CA ARG A 88 17.17 3.83 13.01
C ARG A 88 16.30 4.72 13.91
N ALA A 89 15.09 5.01 13.45
CA ALA A 89 13.97 4.98 14.38
C ALA A 89 14.14 3.67 15.15
N ILE A 90 14.35 3.73 16.47
CA ILE A 90 14.17 2.53 17.29
C ILE A 90 12.68 2.26 17.20
N ALA A 91 12.28 1.56 16.14
CA ALA A 91 10.99 0.96 16.04
C ALA A 91 11.06 -0.18 17.05
N VAL A 92 10.60 0.11 18.26
CA VAL A 92 10.22 -0.95 19.16
C VAL A 92 9.19 -1.78 18.38
N PRO A 93 9.35 -3.11 18.30
CA PRO A 93 8.51 -3.96 17.46
C PRO A 93 7.03 -3.64 17.66
N PRO A 94 6.21 -3.71 16.60
CA PRO A 94 4.82 -3.31 16.66
C PRO A 94 4.09 -4.02 17.80
N CYS A 95 3.37 -3.27 18.64
CA CYS A 95 2.31 -3.82 19.47
C CYS A 95 0.98 -3.69 18.70
N LYS A 96 0.03 -4.61 18.83
CA LYS A 96 -1.37 -4.32 18.47
C LYS A 96 -2.11 -3.84 19.72
N ALA A 97 -1.69 -2.70 20.28
CA ALA A 97 -2.34 -2.16 21.47
C ALA A 97 -3.68 -1.53 21.07
N PRO A 98 -4.83 -2.04 21.55
CA PRO A 98 -6.12 -1.52 21.15
C PRO A 98 -6.29 -0.09 21.65
N VAL A 99 -6.61 0.83 20.75
CA VAL A 99 -6.87 2.23 21.06
C VAL A 99 -8.38 2.43 21.12
N SER A 100 -8.90 2.70 22.32
CA SER A 100 -10.32 2.96 22.48
C SER A 100 -10.73 4.27 21.80
N MET A 101 -11.97 4.33 21.30
CA MET A 101 -12.55 5.59 20.79
C MET A 101 -12.60 6.68 21.85
N LYS A 102 -12.70 6.31 23.14
CA LYS A 102 -12.63 7.24 24.27
C LYS A 102 -11.26 7.93 24.31
N LEU A 103 -10.17 7.16 24.20
CA LEU A 103 -8.80 7.69 24.16
C LEU A 103 -8.59 8.58 22.93
N LEU A 104 -9.03 8.16 21.75
CA LEU A 104 -8.91 8.95 20.52
C LEU A 104 -9.60 10.32 20.61
N ARG A 105 -10.77 10.40 21.25
CA ARG A 105 -11.49 11.66 21.50
C ARG A 105 -10.83 12.55 22.57
N GLN A 106 -9.96 11.98 23.40
CA GLN A 106 -9.18 12.72 24.39
C GLN A 106 -7.93 13.36 23.80
N LEU A 107 -7.45 12.87 22.64
CA LEU A 107 -6.35 13.52 21.94
C LEU A 107 -6.71 14.96 21.57
N ARG A 108 -5.71 15.83 21.67
CA ARG A 108 -5.80 17.24 21.29
C ARG A 108 -4.77 17.51 20.21
N PHE A 109 -5.12 18.32 19.23
CA PHE A 109 -4.26 18.60 18.08
C PHE A 109 -3.96 20.08 17.94
N ASP A 110 -2.73 20.39 17.56
CA ASP A 110 -2.32 21.72 17.15
C ASP A 110 -2.87 22.00 15.74
N THR A 111 -3.98 22.72 15.64
CA THR A 111 -4.70 22.97 14.39
C THR A 111 -5.33 24.36 14.37
N SER A 112 -5.32 24.99 13.19
CA SER A 112 -6.06 26.23 12.91
C SER A 112 -7.53 26.00 12.52
N LYS A 113 -7.97 24.75 12.43
CA LYS A 113 -9.35 24.38 12.06
C LYS A 113 -10.33 24.46 13.25
N LYS A 114 -11.64 24.44 12.95
CA LYS A 114 -12.77 24.53 13.89
C LYS A 114 -12.73 23.59 15.11
N SER A 115 -11.94 22.53 15.11
CA SER A 115 -11.77 21.68 16.29
C SER A 115 -10.37 21.10 16.41
N ASP A 116 -9.84 21.16 17.63
CA ASP A 116 -8.60 20.54 18.09
C ASP A 116 -8.79 19.07 18.48
N ARG A 117 -9.94 18.47 18.17
CA ARG A 117 -10.31 17.10 18.56
C ARG A 117 -10.83 16.31 17.37
N ILE A 118 -11.03 15.01 17.58
CA ILE A 118 -11.81 14.16 16.68
C ILE A 118 -13.28 14.36 17.03
N VAL A 119 -14.05 14.94 16.11
CA VAL A 119 -15.39 15.48 16.39
C VAL A 119 -16.49 14.52 15.98
N GLU A 120 -16.29 13.81 14.86
CA GLU A 120 -17.30 12.93 14.29
C GLU A 120 -17.15 11.48 14.75
N SER A 121 -18.28 10.79 14.89
CA SER A 121 -18.36 9.40 15.30
C SER A 121 -18.40 8.47 14.09
N GLY A 122 -17.36 7.67 13.91
CA GLY A 122 -17.31 6.62 12.90
C GLY A 122 -15.89 6.32 12.47
N LEU A 123 -15.58 5.04 12.24
CA LEU A 123 -14.22 4.60 11.89
C LEU A 123 -13.72 5.22 10.58
N ARG A 124 -14.63 5.41 9.60
CA ARG A 124 -14.30 6.03 8.30
C ARG A 124 -13.95 7.51 8.44
N VAL A 125 -14.59 8.23 9.36
CA VAL A 125 -14.30 9.65 9.59
C VAL A 125 -12.98 9.81 10.33
N PHE A 126 -12.70 8.92 11.29
CA PHE A 126 -11.41 8.84 11.96
C PHE A 126 -10.23 8.67 10.98
N GLU A 127 -10.36 7.75 10.01
CA GLU A 127 -9.35 7.51 8.97
C GLU A 127 -9.06 8.78 8.17
N LEU A 128 -10.10 9.51 7.75
CA LEU A 128 -9.94 10.77 7.01
C LEU A 128 -9.32 11.87 7.88
N GLU A 129 -9.71 11.97 9.15
CA GLU A 129 -9.18 12.97 10.06
C GLU A 129 -7.69 12.74 10.41
N LEU A 130 -7.22 11.49 10.44
CA LEU A 130 -5.81 11.14 10.71
C LEU A 130 -5.00 10.74 9.46
N ALA A 131 -5.62 10.79 8.27
CA ALA A 131 -4.95 10.60 6.99
C ALA A 131 -3.84 11.65 6.77
N ALA A 132 -4.03 12.86 7.32
CA ALA A 132 -2.93 13.81 7.47
C ALA A 132 -2.25 13.60 8.83
N MET A 133 -0.91 13.70 8.85
CA MET A 133 -0.17 13.69 10.11
C MET A 133 -0.56 14.90 10.96
N ARG A 134 -1.01 14.66 12.20
CA ARG A 134 -1.46 15.71 13.13
C ARG A 134 -0.51 15.82 14.31
N ARG A 135 -0.12 17.05 14.66
CA ARG A 135 0.66 17.34 15.86
C ARG A 135 -0.25 17.32 17.09
N LEU A 136 0.17 16.66 18.16
CA LEU A 136 -0.55 16.57 19.43
C LEU A 136 -0.26 17.79 20.33
N LYS A 137 -1.25 18.21 21.11
CA LYS A 137 -1.21 19.34 22.06
C LYS A 137 -1.15 18.84 23.53
N ASP A 138 -0.75 19.74 24.44
CA ASP A 138 -0.98 19.70 25.90
C ASP A 138 -0.80 18.33 26.54
N ASP A 139 0.34 17.69 26.27
CA ASP A 139 0.72 16.38 26.81
C ASP A 139 -0.29 15.23 26.60
N THR A 140 -1.25 15.37 25.70
CA THR A 140 -2.23 14.31 25.41
C THR A 140 -1.61 13.04 24.82
N HIS A 141 -0.34 13.12 24.40
CA HIS A 141 0.48 11.97 24.04
C HIS A 141 0.77 11.05 25.24
N ARG A 142 0.68 11.53 26.49
CA ARG A 142 0.94 10.70 27.69
C ARG A 142 0.05 9.47 27.74
N ALA A 143 -1.21 9.58 27.34
CA ALA A 143 -2.11 8.44 27.30
C ALA A 143 -1.73 7.42 26.20
N LEU A 144 -1.07 7.85 25.13
CA LEU A 144 -0.45 6.95 24.14
C LEU A 144 0.83 6.32 24.71
N GLU A 145 1.63 7.06 25.47
CA GLU A 145 2.81 6.52 26.17
C GLU A 145 2.42 5.48 27.23
N GLU A 146 1.40 5.76 28.03
CA GLU A 146 0.85 4.80 29.01
C GLU A 146 0.35 3.54 28.31
N LEU A 147 -0.45 3.70 27.23
CA LEU A 147 -0.92 2.57 26.43
C LEU A 147 0.25 1.77 25.84
N TRP A 148 1.24 2.46 25.28
CA TRP A 148 2.41 1.85 24.67
C TRP A 148 3.25 1.07 25.70
N THR A 149 3.46 1.67 26.87
CA THR A 149 4.27 1.10 27.96
C THR A 149 3.55 -0.06 28.65
N ALA A 150 2.21 0.01 28.77
CA ALA A 150 1.38 -1.03 29.37
C ALA A 150 1.20 -2.27 28.47
N ASN A 151 1.57 -2.19 27.18
CA ASN A 151 1.46 -3.29 26.22
C ASN A 151 2.84 -3.72 25.65
N PRO A 152 3.81 -4.12 26.49
CA PRO A 152 5.10 -4.60 25.99
C PRO A 152 4.97 -6.04 25.47
N ARG A 153 4.65 -6.18 24.17
CA ARG A 153 4.63 -7.40 23.33
C ARG A 153 3.49 -8.42 23.64
N PRO A 154 3.02 -9.15 22.61
CA PRO A 154 3.79 -10.23 21.96
C PRO A 154 4.40 -9.80 20.63
N LEU A 155 5.46 -10.52 20.23
CA LEU A 155 5.99 -10.51 18.88
C LEU A 155 4.83 -10.60 17.88
N TRP A 156 4.87 -9.81 16.82
CA TRP A 156 4.17 -10.17 15.59
C TRP A 156 4.63 -11.58 15.21
N ASN A 157 3.84 -12.60 15.55
CA ASN A 157 4.07 -13.99 15.19
C ASN A 157 3.42 -14.29 13.84
N GLY A 158 3.63 -13.42 12.84
CA GLY A 158 2.96 -13.59 11.55
C GLY A 158 1.43 -13.73 11.67
N PRO A 159 0.76 -14.25 10.64
CA PRO A 159 -0.68 -14.41 10.65
C PRO A 159 -1.07 -15.73 11.35
N ASP A 160 -1.05 -15.75 12.69
CA ASP A 160 -1.63 -16.82 13.51
C ASP A 160 -2.70 -16.25 14.45
N ASP A 161 -3.66 -15.54 13.87
CA ASP A 161 -4.92 -15.16 14.51
C ASP A 161 -5.94 -14.75 13.44
N GLY A 162 -6.26 -15.70 12.55
CA GLY A 162 -7.62 -15.93 12.01
C GLY A 162 -8.39 -14.77 11.36
N CYS A 163 -7.74 -13.64 11.05
CA CYS A 163 -8.36 -12.49 10.42
C CYS A 163 -7.55 -12.10 9.18
N SER A 164 -7.71 -12.91 8.14
CA SER A 164 -7.28 -12.60 6.78
C SER A 164 -8.07 -11.39 6.27
N VAL A 165 -7.50 -10.19 6.40
CA VAL A 165 -8.09 -9.01 5.74
C VAL A 165 -7.75 -9.11 4.25
N ALA A 166 -8.72 -9.61 3.49
CA ALA A 166 -8.72 -9.59 2.04
C ALA A 166 -8.42 -8.17 1.53
N VAL A 167 -7.31 -8.02 0.81
CA VAL A 167 -7.05 -6.82 0.00
C VAL A 167 -7.14 -7.22 -1.48
N GLY A 168 -8.25 -7.85 -1.83
CA GLY A 168 -8.79 -7.91 -3.18
C GLY A 168 -9.90 -6.88 -3.32
N GLY A 169 -9.84 -6.06 -4.37
CA GLY A 169 -10.93 -5.14 -4.72
C GLY A 169 -10.87 -3.75 -4.06
N ALA A 170 -11.07 -2.74 -4.91
CA ALA A 170 -11.61 -1.40 -4.64
C ALA A 170 -11.09 -0.49 -3.49
N PHE A 171 -10.26 -0.94 -2.54
CA PHE A 171 -9.97 -0.20 -1.30
C PHE A 171 -8.48 0.16 -1.04
N ALA A 172 -7.54 -0.31 -1.89
CA ALA A 172 -6.18 0.22 -1.90
C ALA A 172 -6.15 1.62 -2.53
N THR A 173 -5.39 2.56 -1.94
CA THR A 173 -5.21 3.90 -2.53
C THR A 173 -4.55 3.79 -3.91
N PRO A 174 -4.79 4.73 -4.84
CA PRO A 174 -4.21 4.69 -6.18
C PRO A 174 -2.68 4.50 -6.19
N GLU A 175 -1.98 5.11 -5.23
CA GLU A 175 -0.53 5.02 -5.11
C GLU A 175 -0.07 3.60 -4.72
N ILE A 176 -0.84 2.91 -3.87
CA ILE A 176 -0.54 1.54 -3.46
C ILE A 176 -0.80 0.58 -4.62
N ARG A 177 -1.90 0.74 -5.36
CA ARG A 177 -2.18 -0.08 -6.56
C ARG A 177 -1.06 0.04 -7.57
N LEU A 178 -0.63 1.27 -7.86
CA LEU A 178 0.46 1.53 -8.78
C LEU A 178 1.79 0.89 -8.31
N ARG A 179 2.06 0.89 -6.99
CA ARG A 179 3.25 0.24 -6.45
C ARG A 179 3.19 -1.28 -6.59
N VAL A 180 2.04 -1.90 -6.31
CA VAL A 180 1.82 -3.34 -6.49
C VAL A 180 1.97 -3.74 -7.95
N GLU A 181 1.33 -2.99 -8.86
CA GLU A 181 1.41 -3.18 -10.31
C GLU A 181 2.86 -3.12 -10.81
N LYS A 182 3.59 -2.05 -10.50
CA LYS A 182 5.01 -1.92 -10.87
C LYS A 182 5.89 -3.00 -10.27
N ALA A 183 5.61 -3.43 -9.04
CA ALA A 183 6.38 -4.51 -8.41
C ALA A 183 6.12 -5.86 -9.08
N ALA A 184 4.86 -6.14 -9.42
CA ALA A 184 4.47 -7.35 -10.14
C ALA A 184 5.10 -7.40 -11.55
N ILE A 185 5.01 -6.32 -12.32
CA ILE A 185 5.60 -6.23 -13.66
C ILE A 185 7.11 -6.44 -13.63
N ARG A 186 7.81 -5.76 -12.69
CA ARG A 186 9.24 -5.96 -12.49
C ARG A 186 9.59 -7.41 -12.15
N TYR A 187 8.80 -8.04 -11.29
CA TYR A 187 9.04 -9.43 -10.90
C TYR A 187 8.84 -10.38 -12.08
N VAL A 188 7.76 -10.23 -12.87
CA VAL A 188 7.49 -11.08 -14.04
C VAL A 188 8.53 -10.87 -15.14
N THR A 189 8.99 -9.63 -15.33
CA THR A 189 10.08 -9.28 -16.25
C THR A 189 11.36 -10.00 -15.87
N ALA A 190 11.78 -9.91 -14.59
CA ALA A 190 12.96 -10.62 -14.10
C ALA A 190 12.79 -12.14 -14.22
N TRP A 191 11.64 -12.69 -13.84
CA TRP A 191 11.36 -14.13 -13.91
C TRP A 191 11.56 -14.70 -15.32
N HIS A 192 11.12 -13.97 -16.34
CA HIS A 192 11.30 -14.33 -17.75
C HIS A 192 12.75 -14.11 -18.20
N GLY A 193 13.35 -12.97 -17.87
CA GLY A 193 14.75 -12.65 -18.18
C GLY A 193 15.72 -13.70 -17.66
N ASP A 194 15.58 -14.09 -16.38
CA ASP A 194 16.39 -15.13 -15.73
C ASP A 194 16.26 -16.51 -16.40
N ARG A 195 15.19 -16.71 -17.18
CA ARG A 195 14.92 -17.94 -17.96
C ARG A 195 15.27 -17.79 -19.44
N GLY A 196 16.00 -16.75 -19.81
CA GLY A 196 16.51 -16.52 -21.16
C GLY A 196 15.46 -16.03 -22.15
N TRP A 197 14.41 -15.36 -21.68
CA TRP A 197 13.48 -14.63 -22.54
C TRP A 197 13.92 -13.19 -22.70
N SER A 198 13.80 -12.64 -23.90
CA SER A 198 13.78 -11.19 -24.12
C SER A 198 12.40 -10.66 -23.75
N VAL A 199 12.33 -9.55 -23.00
CA VAL A 199 11.06 -9.00 -22.49
C VAL A 199 10.95 -7.54 -22.91
N LEU A 200 9.85 -7.18 -23.57
CA LEU A 200 9.52 -5.82 -23.99
C LEU A 200 8.22 -5.36 -23.30
N SER A 201 8.21 -4.17 -22.71
CA SER A 201 6.99 -3.58 -22.14
C SER A 201 6.09 -3.01 -23.24
N ARG A 202 4.79 -3.30 -23.13
CA ARG A 202 3.68 -2.92 -24.02
C ARG A 202 2.54 -2.20 -23.29
N GLU A 203 2.74 -1.88 -22.01
CA GLU A 203 1.74 -1.25 -21.11
C GLU A 203 1.10 0.02 -21.69
N ARG A 204 1.82 0.75 -22.56
CA ARG A 204 1.35 2.02 -23.16
C ARG A 204 0.79 1.87 -24.58
N ASP A 205 0.87 0.68 -25.15
CA ASP A 205 0.56 0.45 -26.57
C ASP A 205 -0.93 0.14 -26.79
N GLY A 206 -1.70 -0.08 -25.72
CA GLY A 206 -3.14 -0.35 -25.79
C GLY A 206 -3.48 -1.71 -26.44
N VAL A 207 -2.52 -2.65 -26.45
CA VAL A 207 -2.63 -3.94 -27.14
C VAL A 207 -3.33 -5.04 -26.32
N GLY A 208 -3.73 -4.75 -25.08
CA GLY A 208 -4.46 -5.68 -24.20
C GLY A 208 -3.57 -6.69 -23.45
N PHE A 209 -2.27 -6.41 -23.34
CA PHE A 209 -1.34 -7.12 -22.45
C PHE A 209 -0.15 -6.22 -22.08
N ASP A 210 0.49 -6.47 -20.95
CA ASP A 210 1.59 -5.63 -20.42
C ASP A 210 2.96 -5.91 -21.02
N LEU A 211 3.31 -7.18 -21.28
CA LEU A 211 4.65 -7.59 -21.68
C LEU A 211 4.61 -8.50 -22.92
N GLU A 212 5.54 -8.28 -23.84
CA GLU A 212 5.83 -9.20 -24.94
C GLU A 212 7.15 -9.93 -24.63
N CYS A 213 7.09 -11.24 -24.42
CA CYS A 213 8.24 -12.07 -24.13
C CYS A 213 8.59 -12.96 -25.34
N MET A 214 9.85 -12.95 -25.77
CA MET A 214 10.35 -13.74 -26.89
C MET A 214 11.48 -14.67 -26.45
N LYS A 215 11.44 -15.94 -26.86
CA LYS A 215 12.53 -16.89 -26.69
C LYS A 215 12.58 -17.85 -27.87
N GLN A 216 13.64 -17.74 -28.67
CA GLN A 216 13.78 -18.46 -29.94
C GLN A 216 12.57 -18.18 -30.84
N ASP A 217 11.81 -19.21 -31.20
CA ASP A 217 10.58 -19.16 -32.02
C ASP A 217 9.31 -18.99 -31.19
N LYS A 218 9.42 -18.92 -29.85
CA LYS A 218 8.27 -18.80 -28.95
C LYS A 218 8.03 -17.35 -28.57
N ARG A 219 6.76 -16.94 -28.65
CA ARG A 219 6.25 -15.66 -28.15
C ARG A 219 5.25 -15.88 -27.03
N ARG A 220 5.21 -14.95 -26.08
CA ARG A 220 4.18 -14.85 -25.04
C ARG A 220 3.73 -13.41 -24.90
N CYS A 221 2.43 -13.21 -24.95
CA CYS A 221 1.77 -11.93 -24.66
C CYS A 221 1.27 -11.99 -23.22
N VAL A 222 2.01 -11.39 -22.29
CA VAL A 222 1.81 -11.57 -20.86
C VAL A 222 1.08 -10.37 -20.26
N GLU A 223 -0.10 -10.62 -19.70
CA GLU A 223 -0.85 -9.68 -18.86
C GLU A 223 -0.52 -9.92 -17.39
N VAL A 224 -0.18 -8.89 -16.63
CA VAL A 224 0.30 -9.01 -15.24
C VAL A 224 -0.73 -8.48 -14.25
N LYS A 225 -1.23 -9.36 -13.38
CA LYS A 225 -2.15 -8.97 -12.29
C LYS A 225 -1.48 -9.20 -10.93
N GLY A 226 -1.25 -8.13 -10.19
CA GLY A 226 -0.78 -8.19 -8.80
C GLY A 226 -1.95 -8.40 -7.82
N THR A 227 -1.81 -9.36 -6.91
CA THR A 227 -2.75 -9.60 -5.80
C THR A 227 -2.02 -9.64 -4.46
N SER A 228 -2.71 -9.24 -3.39
CA SER A 228 -2.15 -9.10 -2.05
C SER A 228 -2.23 -10.38 -1.20
N ALA A 229 -3.25 -11.24 -1.39
CA ALA A 229 -3.36 -12.63 -0.87
C ALA A 229 -4.70 -13.27 -1.30
N GLU A 230 -4.73 -14.61 -1.40
CA GLU A 230 -5.82 -15.61 -1.63
C GLU A 230 -7.02 -15.32 -2.55
N GLU A 231 -7.49 -14.09 -2.68
CA GLU A 231 -8.55 -13.74 -3.60
C GLU A 231 -8.05 -13.70 -5.05
N ARG A 232 -8.66 -14.58 -5.85
CA ARG A 232 -8.39 -14.80 -7.27
C ARG A 232 -9.21 -13.88 -8.18
N THR A 233 -9.74 -12.78 -7.64
CA THR A 233 -10.58 -11.83 -8.38
C THR A 233 -9.72 -10.66 -8.85
N PHE A 234 -9.80 -10.36 -10.14
CA PHE A 234 -9.10 -9.24 -10.76
C PHE A 234 -9.97 -8.67 -11.88
N VAL A 235 -9.82 -7.39 -12.14
CA VAL A 235 -10.53 -6.72 -13.23
C VAL A 235 -9.79 -6.99 -14.52
N MET A 236 -10.54 -7.35 -15.56
CA MET A 236 -10.04 -7.41 -16.92
C MET A 236 -10.68 -6.33 -17.78
N THR A 237 -9.88 -5.65 -18.59
CA THR A 237 -10.42 -4.75 -19.60
C THR A 237 -10.96 -5.53 -20.80
N ARG A 238 -11.75 -4.87 -21.65
CA ARG A 238 -12.25 -5.47 -22.90
C ARG A 238 -11.10 -5.98 -23.79
N GLY A 239 -9.99 -5.24 -23.85
CA GLY A 239 -8.83 -5.60 -24.64
C GLY A 239 -8.14 -6.85 -24.11
N GLU A 240 -7.90 -6.90 -22.80
CA GLU A 240 -7.32 -8.08 -22.14
C GLU A 240 -8.20 -9.33 -22.30
N TYR A 241 -9.52 -9.19 -22.14
CA TYR A 241 -10.44 -10.30 -22.35
C TYR A 241 -10.44 -10.79 -23.81
N GLY A 242 -10.39 -9.85 -24.77
CA GLY A 242 -10.26 -10.18 -26.18
C GLY A 242 -8.99 -10.96 -26.48
N GLN A 243 -7.84 -10.53 -25.93
CA GLN A 243 -6.58 -11.25 -26.09
C GLN A 243 -6.60 -12.62 -25.43
N ALA A 244 -7.17 -12.77 -24.23
CA ALA A 244 -7.32 -14.06 -23.58
C ALA A 244 -8.14 -15.07 -24.41
N ARG A 245 -9.09 -14.58 -25.20
CA ARG A 245 -9.96 -15.40 -26.06
C ARG A 245 -9.34 -15.72 -27.41
N ASP A 246 -8.73 -14.73 -28.06
CA ASP A 246 -8.38 -14.82 -29.48
C ASP A 246 -6.89 -15.07 -29.72
N ASN A 247 -6.03 -14.81 -28.74
CA ASN A 247 -4.58 -14.94 -28.87
C ASN A 247 -4.06 -16.19 -28.14
N PRO A 248 -3.62 -17.24 -28.86
CA PRO A 248 -3.11 -18.48 -28.24
C PRO A 248 -1.80 -18.27 -27.45
N GLU A 249 -1.10 -17.16 -27.70
CA GLU A 249 0.14 -16.80 -27.00
C GLU A 249 -0.14 -15.97 -25.72
N PHE A 250 -1.41 -15.69 -25.43
CA PHE A 250 -1.81 -14.94 -24.24
C PHE A 250 -1.58 -15.75 -22.96
N ILE A 251 -0.89 -15.13 -22.01
CA ILE A 251 -0.62 -15.68 -20.69
C ILE A 251 -1.00 -14.63 -19.64
N LEU A 252 -1.83 -15.02 -18.67
CA LEU A 252 -2.05 -14.25 -17.46
C LEU A 252 -0.99 -14.63 -16.42
N ALA A 253 -0.23 -13.64 -15.94
CA ALA A 253 0.69 -13.75 -14.83
C ALA A 253 0.05 -13.19 -13.55
N ILE A 254 -0.35 -14.08 -12.64
CA ILE A 254 -0.93 -13.71 -11.35
C ILE A 254 0.20 -13.66 -10.34
N VAL A 255 0.57 -12.47 -9.87
CA VAL A 255 1.64 -12.25 -8.90
C VAL A 255 1.03 -12.05 -7.52
N SER A 256 1.23 -13.01 -6.63
CA SER A 256 0.88 -12.88 -5.22
C SER A 256 2.02 -12.23 -4.43
N ASN A 257 1.70 -11.54 -3.34
CA ASN A 257 2.69 -10.98 -2.41
C ASN A 257 3.75 -10.07 -3.08
N ALA A 258 3.33 -9.33 -4.12
CA ALA A 258 4.23 -8.61 -5.04
C ALA A 258 5.25 -7.67 -4.38
N LEU A 259 4.94 -7.15 -3.18
CA LEU A 259 5.77 -6.18 -2.46
C LEU A 259 6.75 -6.79 -1.47
N VAL A 260 6.62 -8.08 -1.12
CA VAL A 260 7.39 -8.71 -0.03
C VAL A 260 8.14 -9.94 -0.51
N LYS A 261 7.40 -11.00 -0.83
CA LYS A 261 7.94 -12.26 -1.34
C LYS A 261 7.11 -12.66 -2.55
N PRO A 262 7.36 -12.02 -3.70
CA PRO A 262 6.55 -12.22 -4.88
C PRO A 262 6.60 -13.69 -5.30
N ASP A 263 5.44 -14.24 -5.62
CA ASP A 263 5.30 -15.54 -6.28
C ASP A 263 4.35 -15.40 -7.47
N VAL A 264 4.64 -16.10 -8.56
CA VAL A 264 3.90 -15.96 -9.81
C VAL A 264 3.32 -17.28 -10.28
N LYS A 265 2.03 -17.25 -10.63
CA LYS A 265 1.35 -18.31 -11.34
C LYS A 265 0.99 -17.85 -12.75
N PHE A 266 1.35 -18.65 -13.75
CA PHE A 266 0.96 -18.42 -15.14
C PHE A 266 -0.27 -19.24 -15.52
N VAL A 267 -1.20 -18.62 -16.23
CA VAL A 267 -2.45 -19.24 -16.70
C VAL A 267 -2.63 -18.88 -18.18
N THR A 268 -2.88 -19.86 -19.05
CA THR A 268 -3.18 -19.60 -20.47
C THR A 268 -4.55 -18.96 -20.63
N GLY A 269 -4.78 -18.27 -21.76
CA GLY A 269 -6.10 -17.74 -22.10
C GLY A 269 -7.21 -18.80 -22.04
N GLU A 270 -6.97 -19.98 -22.64
CA GLU A 270 -7.89 -21.13 -22.59
C GLU A 270 -8.20 -21.57 -21.15
N LYS A 271 -7.17 -21.69 -20.31
CA LYS A 271 -7.36 -22.12 -18.92
C LYS A 271 -8.08 -21.06 -18.10
N LEU A 272 -7.81 -19.78 -18.36
CA LEU A 272 -8.48 -18.65 -17.73
C LEU A 272 -9.98 -18.67 -18.04
N LEU A 273 -10.34 -18.79 -19.31
CA LEU A 273 -11.73 -18.79 -19.78
C LEU A 273 -12.54 -20.02 -19.32
N SER A 274 -11.88 -21.17 -19.15
CA SER A 274 -12.54 -22.40 -18.68
C SER A 274 -12.61 -22.54 -17.15
N THR A 275 -11.78 -21.80 -16.40
CA THR A 275 -11.65 -21.98 -14.94
C THR A 275 -12.29 -20.84 -14.13
N TYR A 276 -12.40 -19.64 -14.71
CA TYR A 276 -12.84 -18.44 -14.00
C TYR A 276 -14.23 -17.99 -14.45
N ILE A 277 -14.98 -17.38 -13.53
CA ILE A 277 -16.28 -16.77 -13.79
C ILE A 277 -16.06 -15.29 -14.13
N PHE A 278 -16.68 -14.82 -15.21
CA PHE A 278 -16.61 -13.44 -15.66
C PHE A 278 -17.91 -12.72 -15.34
N GLU A 279 -17.87 -11.80 -14.37
CA GLU A 279 -19.01 -10.96 -14.01
C GLU A 279 -18.83 -9.54 -14.57
N PRO A 280 -19.84 -8.96 -15.24
CA PRO A 280 -19.76 -7.59 -15.72
C PRO A 280 -19.61 -6.60 -14.55
N LEU A 281 -18.49 -5.88 -14.51
CA LEU A 281 -18.25 -4.84 -13.50
C LEU A 281 -18.84 -3.48 -13.88
N SER A 282 -18.87 -3.16 -15.18
CA SER A 282 -19.35 -1.88 -15.69
C SER A 282 -19.80 -2.01 -17.14
N PHE A 283 -20.81 -1.24 -17.53
CA PHE A 283 -21.32 -1.17 -18.90
C PHE A 283 -20.93 0.16 -19.55
N THR A 284 -20.57 0.14 -20.82
CA THR A 284 -20.42 1.35 -21.64
C THR A 284 -21.70 1.54 -22.45
N VAL A 285 -22.33 2.71 -22.34
CA VAL A 285 -23.50 3.07 -23.14
C VAL A 285 -23.07 3.93 -24.32
N GLY A 286 -23.39 3.50 -25.53
CA GLY A 286 -23.19 4.26 -26.76
C GLY A 286 -24.52 4.47 -27.48
N ARG A 287 -24.63 5.56 -28.24
CA ARG A 287 -25.79 5.79 -29.12
C ARG A 287 -25.76 4.74 -30.24
N ARG A 288 -26.86 4.00 -30.43
CA ARG A 288 -27.04 3.17 -31.63
C ARG A 288 -26.99 4.10 -32.85
N GLY A 289 -26.07 3.81 -33.76
CA GLY A 289 -26.05 4.39 -35.10
C GLY A 289 -27.28 3.95 -35.89
#